data_AF-A0A831K088-F1
#
_entry.id   AF-A0A831K088-F1
#
_cell.length_a   1.000
_cell.length_b   1.000
_cell.length_c   1.000
_cell.angle_alpha   90.00
_cell.angle_beta   90.00
_cell.angle_gamma   90.00
#
_symmetry.space_group_name_H-M   'P 1'
#
loop_
_entity.id
_entity.type
_entity.pdbx_description
1 polymer ?
#
loop_
_entity_poly.entity_id
_entity_poly.type
_entity_poly.pdbx_seq_one_letter_code
_entity_poly.pdbx_strand_id
1 'polypeptide(L)' 'MENNNPKSPEEENKELPANSLVTREELDKFKELTRKEYGIELTDAQAFEQATALLLLVDIVIDKTLVYRENRANINDKL' A
#
# COMPACT_ATOMS: atom_id res chain seq x y z
N MET A 1 -7.32 15.20 -43.08
CA MET A 1 -6.25 15.41 -42.09
C MET A 1 -6.83 15.05 -40.75
N GLU A 2 -6.55 13.84 -40.28
CA GLU A 2 -6.99 13.38 -38.95
C GLU A 2 -6.07 13.99 -37.90
N ASN A 3 -6.63 14.80 -37.01
CA ASN A 3 -5.94 15.36 -35.86
C ASN A 3 -5.70 14.24 -34.84
N ASN A 4 -4.57 13.55 -34.96
CA ASN A 4 -4.05 12.71 -33.90
C ASN A 4 -3.36 13.61 -32.87
N ASN A 5 -4.14 14.22 -31.98
CA ASN A 5 -3.59 14.85 -30.79
C ASN A 5 -3.22 13.72 -29.81
N PRO A 6 -1.93 13.42 -29.56
CA PRO A 6 -1.59 12.47 -28.51
C PRO A 6 -2.06 13.09 -27.20
N LYS A 7 -3.00 12.44 -26.51
CA LYS A 7 -3.39 12.80 -25.16
C LYS A 7 -2.10 12.78 -24.34
N SER A 8 -1.64 13.97 -23.93
CA SER A 8 -0.46 14.16 -23.09
C SER A 8 -0.55 13.18 -21.92
N PRO A 9 0.55 12.50 -21.51
CA PRO A 9 0.53 11.78 -20.25
C PRO A 9 0.18 12.80 -19.19
N GLU A 10 -0.96 12.59 -18.52
CA GLU A 10 -1.38 13.40 -17.38
C GLU A 10 -0.19 13.41 -16.42
N GLU A 11 0.37 14.59 -16.15
CA GLU A 11 1.53 14.73 -15.27
C GLU A 11 1.18 14.06 -13.93
N GLU A 12 1.86 12.95 -13.62
CA GLU A 12 1.68 12.29 -12.33
C GLU A 12 1.99 13.33 -11.24
N ASN A 13 0.96 13.69 -10.48
CA ASN A 13 1.12 14.55 -9.31
C ASN A 13 2.12 13.87 -8.36
N LYS A 14 3.31 14.45 -8.26
CA LYS A 14 4.40 13.91 -7.45
C LYS A 14 4.16 14.05 -5.95
N GLU A 15 3.15 14.83 -5.56
CA GLU A 15 2.80 15.06 -4.17
C GLU A 15 1.91 13.93 -3.63
N LEU A 16 2.37 13.34 -2.54
CA LEU A 16 1.61 12.38 -1.75
C LEU A 16 0.49 13.08 -0.98
N PRO A 17 -0.61 12.39 -0.65
CA PRO A 17 -1.64 12.93 0.22
C PRO A 17 -1.05 13.37 1.57
N ALA A 18 -1.57 14.45 2.16
CA ALA A 18 -1.05 15.01 3.42
C ALA A 18 -1.02 14.02 4.60
N ASN A 19 -1.88 12.98 4.57
CA ASN A 19 -1.97 11.93 5.59
C ASN A 19 -1.36 10.60 5.11
N SER A 20 -0.40 10.64 4.20
CA SER A 20 0.23 9.44 3.64
C SER A 20 0.88 8.60 4.74
N LEU A 21 0.57 7.30 4.77
CA LEU A 21 1.23 6.32 5.63
C LEU A 21 2.63 5.91 5.12
N VAL A 22 2.98 6.34 3.91
CA VAL A 22 4.25 6.03 3.24
C VAL A 22 4.93 7.31 2.77
N THR A 23 6.24 7.35 2.83
CA THR A 23 7.05 8.43 2.27
C THR A 23 7.23 8.24 0.76
N ARG A 24 7.69 9.30 0.07
CA ARG A 24 8.00 9.22 -1.36
C ARG A 24 9.07 8.19 -1.67
N GLU A 25 10.11 8.13 -0.85
CA GLU A 25 11.21 7.18 -1.00
C GLU A 25 10.75 5.74 -0.82
N GLU A 26 9.87 5.47 0.15
CA GLU A 26 9.28 4.15 0.36
C GLU A 26 8.39 3.73 -0.81
N LEU A 27 7.64 4.69 -1.38
CA LEU A 27 6.81 4.45 -2.56
C LEU A 27 7.67 4.09 -3.79
N ASP A 28 8.75 4.83 -4.03
CA ASP A 28 9.65 4.58 -5.15
C ASP A 28 10.35 3.21 -5.00
N LYS A 29 10.76 2.85 -3.78
CA LYS A 29 11.28 1.51 -3.46
C LYS A 29 10.23 0.41 -3.68
N PHE A 30 8.99 0.65 -3.29
CA PHE A 30 7.89 -0.29 -3.52
C PHE A 30 7.69 -0.53 -5.02
N LYS A 31 7.65 0.54 -5.83
CA LYS A 31 7.58 0.46 -7.30
C LYS A 31 8.72 -0.35 -7.89
N GLU A 32 9.97 -0.05 -7.48
CA GLU A 32 11.15 -0.78 -7.93
C GLU A 32 11.06 -2.27 -7.60
N LEU A 33 10.63 -2.61 -6.38
CA LEU A 33 10.44 -3.99 -5.95
C LEU A 33 9.38 -4.71 -6.80
N THR A 34 8.21 -4.09 -7.02
CA THR A 34 7.16 -4.70 -7.85
C THR A 34 7.61 -4.95 -9.28
N ARG A 35 8.40 -4.03 -9.83
CA ARG A 35 8.96 -4.17 -11.17
C ARG A 35 9.98 -5.30 -11.22
N LYS A 36 10.89 -5.35 -10.25
CA LYS A 36 11.99 -6.33 -10.21
C LYS A 36 11.48 -7.76 -9.98
N GLU A 37 10.60 -7.94 -9.01
CA GLU A 37 10.19 -9.27 -8.56
C GLU A 37 8.99 -9.82 -9.34
N TYR A 38 8.10 -8.95 -9.83
CA TYR A 38 6.85 -9.34 -10.49
C TYR A 38 6.72 -8.84 -11.93
N GLY A 39 7.65 -8.02 -12.42
CA GLY A 39 7.58 -7.43 -13.77
C GLY A 39 6.46 -6.41 -13.93
N ILE A 40 5.90 -5.89 -12.82
CA ILE A 40 4.77 -4.96 -12.83
C ILE A 40 5.28 -3.53 -12.67
N GLU A 41 4.97 -2.67 -13.64
CA GLU A 41 5.18 -1.22 -13.51
C GLU A 41 3.93 -0.56 -12.94
N LEU A 42 4.08 0.11 -11.80
CA LEU A 42 2.99 0.79 -11.12
C LEU A 42 3.07 2.30 -11.32
N THR A 43 1.92 2.93 -11.54
CA THR A 43 1.78 4.38 -11.39
C THR A 43 1.91 4.77 -9.92
N ASP A 44 2.19 6.05 -9.65
CA ASP A 44 2.28 6.53 -8.26
C ASP A 44 0.98 6.31 -7.47
N ALA A 45 -0.17 6.51 -8.13
CA ALA A 45 -1.48 6.27 -7.52
C ALA A 45 -1.70 4.80 -7.17
N GLN A 46 -1.35 3.88 -8.09
CA GLN A 46 -1.48 2.44 -7.85
C GLN A 46 -0.54 1.95 -6.75
N ALA A 47 0.71 2.42 -6.77
CA ALA A 47 1.69 2.11 -5.73
C ALA A 47 1.19 2.59 -4.36
N PHE A 48 0.60 3.78 -4.31
CA PHE A 48 0.13 4.37 -3.06
C PHE A 48 -1.07 3.61 -2.49
N GLU A 49 -2.03 3.28 -3.35
CA GLU A 49 -3.21 2.48 -2.96
C GLU A 49 -2.80 1.10 -2.45
N GLN A 50 -1.92 0.41 -3.17
CA GLN A 50 -1.47 -0.93 -2.80
C GLN A 50 -0.63 -0.93 -1.52
N ALA A 51 0.33 -0.01 -1.39
CA ALA A 51 1.14 0.12 -0.17
C ALA A 51 0.26 0.41 1.05
N THR A 52 -0.71 1.32 0.91
CA THR A 52 -1.68 1.64 1.97
C THR A 52 -2.53 0.42 2.34
N ALA A 53 -3.05 -0.31 1.36
CA ALA A 53 -3.85 -1.51 1.61
C ALA A 53 -3.07 -2.59 2.35
N LEU A 54 -1.79 -2.78 2.02
CA LEU A 54 -0.90 -3.74 2.70
C LEU A 54 -0.67 -3.35 4.16
N LEU A 55 -0.40 -2.06 4.44
CA LEU A 55 -0.22 -1.58 5.82
C LEU A 55 -1.48 -1.79 6.66
N LEU A 56 -2.65 -1.42 6.12
CA LEU A 56 -3.93 -1.63 6.80
C LEU A 56 -4.22 -3.11 7.07
N LEU A 57 -3.88 -3.99 6.12
CA LEU A 57 -4.04 -5.42 6.32
C LEU A 57 -3.15 -5.93 7.46
N VAL A 58 -1.91 -5.47 7.53
CA VAL A 58 -0.98 -5.82 8.61
C VAL A 58 -1.53 -5.39 9.96
N ASP A 59 -2.02 -4.15 10.08
CA ASP A 59 -2.63 -3.64 11.32
C ASP A 59 -3.82 -4.51 11.76
N ILE A 60 -4.73 -4.83 10.83
CA ILE A 60 -5.89 -5.69 11.10
C ILE A 60 -5.46 -7.09 11.57
N VAL A 61 -4.42 -7.66 10.98
CA VAL A 61 -3.90 -8.99 11.36
C VAL A 61 -3.27 -8.94 12.75
N ILE A 62 -2.51 -7.89 13.07
CA ILE A 62 -1.93 -7.67 14.40
C ILE A 62 -3.05 -7.59 15.45
N ASP A 63 -4.05 -6.74 15.24
CA ASP A 63 -5.16 -6.54 16.18
C ASP A 63 -5.93 -7.84 16.42
N LYS A 64 -6.29 -8.56 15.35
CA LYS A 64 -6.97 -9.86 15.47
C LYS A 64 -6.13 -10.88 16.22
N THR A 65 -4.82 -10.89 16.00
CA THR A 65 -3.90 -11.82 16.66
C THR A 65 -3.79 -11.52 18.14
N LEU A 66 -3.72 -10.25 18.53
CA LEU A 66 -3.69 -9.82 19.93
C LEU A 66 -4.98 -10.21 20.65
N VAL A 67 -6.15 -9.87 20.08
CA VAL A 67 -7.47 -10.23 20.65
C VAL A 67 -7.60 -11.75 20.81
N TYR A 68 -7.17 -12.53 19.83
CA TYR A 68 -7.18 -13.98 19.92
C TYR A 68 -6.31 -14.51 21.07
N ARG A 69 -5.11 -13.95 21.25
CA ARG A 69 -4.18 -14.34 22.33
C ARG A 69 -4.72 -13.97 23.71
N GLU A 70 -5.28 -12.77 23.85
CA GLU A 70 -5.91 -12.32 25.10
C GLU A 70 -7.07 -13.24 25.50
N ASN A 71 -7.95 -13.57 24.55
CA ASN A 71 -9.05 -14.51 24.80
C ASN A 71 -8.55 -15.89 25.26
N ARG A 72 -7.49 -16.40 24.64
CA ARG A 72 -6.89 -17.69 25.03
C ARG A 72 -6.26 -17.63 26.42
N ALA A 73 -5.55 -16.56 26.75
CA ALA A 73 -4.97 -16.37 28.09
C ALA A 73 -6.07 -16.29 29.17
N ASN A 74 -7.12 -15.50 28.92
CA ASN A 74 -8.26 -15.35 29.84
C ASN A 74 -9.07 -16.63 30.04
N ILE A 75 -9.07 -17.56 29.07
CA ILE A 75 -9.68 -18.88 29.23
C ILE A 75 -8.81 -19.78 30.13
N ASN A 76 -7.49 -19.69 30.00
CA ASN A 76 -6.55 -20.47 30.81
C ASN A 76 -6.48 -20.01 32.27
N ASP A 77 -6.68 -18.71 32.56
CA ASP A 77 -6.73 -18.19 33.93
C ASP A 77 -8.05 -18.52 34.67
N LYS A 78 -9.06 -19.03 33.97
CA LYS A 78 -10.38 -19.37 34.52
C LYS A 78 -10.60 -20.87 34.76
N LEU A 79 -9.56 -21.68 34.59
CA LEU A 79 -9.54 -23.13 34.86
C LEU A 79 -8.70 -23.43 36.11
#